data_AF-K7ECM3-F1
#
_entry.id   AF-K7ECM3-F1
#
_cell.length_a   1.000
_cell.length_b   1.000
_cell.length_c   1.000
_cell.angle_alpha   90.00
_cell.angle_beta   90.00
_cell.angle_gamma   90.00
#
_symmetry.space_group_name_H-M   'P 1'
#
loop_
_entity.id
_entity.type
_entity.pdbx_description
1 polymer ?
#
loop_
_entity_poly.entity_id
_entity_poly.type
_entity_poly.pdbx_seq_one_letter_code
_entity_poly.pdbx_strand_id
1 'polypeptide(L)'
;EEMHSTESLLKKIERETWRESGVSLIATVTRLMERLLDYRDCMKIGEVDGKKIGCTVSLLNFYKTELNKEEMYIRYIHKLYDLHLKAQNFTEAAYTLLLYDELLEWSDRPLREFLTYPMQTEWQRKEYLHLTVIQNFDRGKCWENGIILCRKIAEQYESYYDYRNLSKMRIYDCASLG
;
A
#
# COMPACT_ATOMS: atom_id res chain seq x y z
N GLU A 1 -37.69 1.13 1.94
CA GLU A 1 -37.65 0.25 0.74
C GLU A 1 -36.36 -0.58 0.65
N GLU A 2 -35.21 -0.10 1.14
CA GLU A 2 -33.95 -0.88 1.15
C GLU A 2 -33.96 -2.12 2.07
N MET A 3 -34.66 -2.05 3.21
CA MET A 3 -34.75 -3.14 4.21
C MET A 3 -35.58 -4.35 3.74
N HIS A 4 -36.44 -4.18 2.73
CA HIS A 4 -37.27 -5.26 2.19
C HIS A 4 -36.54 -6.06 1.10
N SER A 5 -35.51 -5.46 0.49
CA SER A 5 -34.67 -6.12 -0.52
C SER A 5 -33.73 -7.15 0.11
N THR A 6 -33.16 -6.83 1.28
CA THR A 6 -32.29 -7.74 2.04
C THR A 6 -33.05 -8.96 2.57
N GLU A 7 -34.30 -8.78 2.99
CA GLU A 7 -35.18 -9.85 3.50
C GLU A 7 -35.61 -10.83 2.38
N SER A 8 -35.84 -10.31 1.17
CA SER A 8 -36.14 -11.10 -0.02
C SER A 8 -34.95 -11.96 -0.47
N LEU A 9 -33.74 -11.41 -0.41
CA LEU A 9 -32.50 -12.12 -0.73
C LEU A 9 -32.21 -13.24 0.27
N LEU A 10 -32.42 -13.00 1.57
CA LEU A 10 -32.29 -14.02 2.61
C LEU A 10 -33.21 -15.21 2.37
N LYS A 11 -34.49 -14.98 2.02
CA LYS A 11 -35.45 -16.05 1.68
C LYS A 11 -35.06 -16.84 0.42
N LYS A 12 -34.33 -16.22 -0.51
CA LYS A 12 -33.90 -16.88 -1.76
C LYS A 12 -32.66 -17.75 -1.56
N ILE A 13 -31.80 -17.38 -0.62
CA ILE A 13 -30.63 -18.14 -0.18
C ILE A 13 -31.01 -19.35 0.67
N GLU A 14 -32.22 -19.37 1.25
CA GLU A 14 -32.69 -20.49 2.06
C GLU A 14 -32.79 -21.84 1.33
N ARG A 15 -32.84 -21.84 -0.01
CA ARG A 15 -33.14 -23.03 -0.83
C ARG A 15 -31.95 -23.75 -1.45
N GLU A 16 -30.74 -23.21 -1.40
CA GLU A 16 -29.59 -23.81 -2.10
C GLU A 16 -28.40 -24.00 -1.15
N THR A 17 -27.63 -25.05 -1.42
CA THR A 17 -26.45 -25.60 -0.72
C THR A 17 -25.29 -24.61 -0.44
N TRP A 18 -25.52 -23.31 -0.63
CA TRP A 18 -24.58 -22.20 -0.49
C TRP A 18 -24.92 -21.26 0.67
N ARG A 19 -25.85 -21.64 1.55
CA ARG A 19 -26.38 -20.81 2.65
C ARG A 19 -25.28 -20.21 3.53
N GLU A 20 -24.28 -21.01 3.92
CA GLU A 20 -23.17 -20.55 4.77
C GLU A 20 -22.21 -19.60 4.04
N SER A 21 -21.90 -19.89 2.77
CA SER A 21 -21.08 -19.02 1.93
C SER A 21 -21.80 -17.71 1.59
N GLY A 22 -23.11 -17.76 1.35
CA GLY A 22 -23.95 -16.59 1.08
C GLY A 22 -24.13 -15.70 2.30
N VAL A 23 -24.34 -16.28 3.49
CA VAL A 23 -24.41 -15.54 4.75
C VAL A 23 -23.06 -14.92 5.10
N SER A 24 -21.94 -15.63 4.90
CA SER A 24 -20.60 -15.09 5.10
C SER A 24 -20.28 -13.93 4.15
N LEU A 25 -20.65 -14.07 2.87
CA LEU A 25 -20.48 -13.01 1.88
C LEU A 25 -21.34 -11.78 2.22
N ILE A 26 -22.61 -11.97 2.56
CA ILE A 26 -23.50 -10.87 2.96
C ILE A 26 -22.97 -10.20 4.23
N ALA A 27 -22.50 -10.96 5.23
CA ALA A 27 -21.90 -10.39 6.43
C ALA A 27 -20.65 -9.55 6.10
N THR A 28 -19.79 -10.04 5.21
CA THR A 28 -18.59 -9.31 4.76
C THR A 28 -18.96 -8.05 3.98
N VAL A 29 -19.97 -8.11 3.10
CA VAL A 29 -20.44 -6.97 2.31
C VAL A 29 -21.14 -5.93 3.19
N THR A 30 -21.97 -6.35 4.14
CA THR A 30 -22.62 -5.44 5.10
C THR A 30 -21.57 -4.74 5.96
N ARG A 31 -20.58 -5.47 6.48
CA ARG A 31 -19.48 -4.89 7.26
C ARG A 31 -18.63 -3.93 6.43
N LEU A 32 -18.37 -4.25 5.16
CA LEU A 32 -17.72 -3.32 4.22
C LEU A 32 -18.56 -2.07 3.99
N MET A 33 -19.88 -2.21 3.79
CA MET A 33 -20.78 -1.07 3.59
C MET A 33 -20.81 -0.16 4.81
N GLU A 34 -20.91 -0.71 6.02
CA GLU A 34 -20.85 0.06 7.27
C GLU A 34 -19.54 0.86 7.36
N ARG A 35 -18.39 0.25 7.08
CA ARG A 35 -17.09 0.94 7.11
C ARG A 35 -16.94 2.01 6.03
N LEU A 36 -17.50 1.80 4.84
CA LEU A 36 -17.51 2.80 3.78
C LEU A 36 -18.44 3.97 4.12
N LEU A 37 -19.57 3.70 4.76
CA LEU A 37 -20.50 4.73 5.25
C LEU A 37 -19.85 5.53 6.38
N ASP A 38 -19.19 4.88 7.33
CA ASP A 38 -18.40 5.53 8.40
C ASP A 38 -17.32 6.43 7.79
N TYR A 39 -16.53 5.91 6.84
CA TYR A 39 -15.51 6.70 6.14
C TYR A 39 -16.10 7.92 5.43
N ARG A 40 -17.21 7.74 4.69
CA ARG A 40 -17.91 8.83 4.01
C ARG A 40 -18.37 9.89 5.01
N ASP A 41 -18.87 9.47 6.16
CA ASP A 41 -19.38 10.38 7.18
C ASP A 41 -18.24 11.12 7.90
N CYS A 42 -17.09 10.49 8.16
CA CYS A 42 -15.88 11.15 8.68
C CYS A 42 -15.28 12.14 7.65
N MET A 43 -15.43 11.88 6.35
CA MET A 43 -14.90 12.72 5.27
C MET A 43 -15.79 13.91 4.93
N LYS A 44 -16.92 14.10 5.61
CA LYS A 44 -17.77 15.29 5.46
C LYS A 44 -17.01 16.56 5.88
N ILE A 45 -17.29 17.66 5.18
CA ILE A 45 -16.66 18.96 5.39
C ILE A 45 -17.00 19.44 6.80
N GLY A 46 -15.99 19.61 7.67
CA GLY A 46 -16.15 20.12 9.04
C GLY A 46 -15.58 19.23 10.15
N GLU A 47 -15.23 17.98 9.89
CA GLU A 47 -14.62 17.08 10.88
C GLU A 47 -13.09 17.30 11.03
N VAL A 48 -12.59 17.12 12.26
CA VAL A 48 -11.17 17.26 12.63
C VAL A 48 -10.32 16.26 11.87
N ASP A 49 -9.17 16.69 11.32
CA ASP A 49 -8.32 15.84 10.48
C ASP A 49 -7.83 14.58 11.18
N GLY A 50 -7.71 14.59 12.52
CA GLY A 50 -7.42 13.39 13.31
C GLY A 50 -8.49 12.29 13.22
N LYS A 51 -9.79 12.64 13.17
CA LYS A 51 -10.85 11.65 12.97
C LYS A 51 -10.82 11.07 11.56
N LYS A 52 -10.55 11.90 10.54
CA LYS A 52 -10.38 11.43 9.15
C LYS A 52 -9.24 10.44 9.02
N ILE A 53 -8.09 10.73 9.63
CA ILE A 53 -6.93 9.83 9.66
C ILE A 53 -7.30 8.52 10.36
N GLY A 54 -7.95 8.57 11.54
CA GLY A 54 -8.39 7.38 12.27
C GLY A 54 -9.38 6.50 11.50
N CYS A 55 -10.39 7.09 10.85
CA CYS A 55 -11.35 6.35 10.03
C CYS A 55 -10.64 5.71 8.81
N THR A 56 -9.66 6.39 8.22
CA THR A 56 -8.89 5.87 7.07
C THR A 56 -8.00 4.69 7.48
N VAL A 57 -7.34 4.75 8.63
CA VAL A 57 -6.52 3.63 9.17
C VAL A 57 -7.40 2.42 9.49
N SER A 58 -8.57 2.62 10.08
CA SER A 58 -9.53 1.53 10.34
C SER A 58 -9.98 0.86 9.04
N LEU A 59 -10.26 1.65 8.00
CA LEU A 59 -10.64 1.15 6.69
C LEU A 59 -9.48 0.41 5.99
N LEU A 60 -8.25 0.93 6.10
CA LEU A 60 -7.04 0.27 5.59
C LEU A 60 -6.82 -1.10 6.22
N ASN A 61 -6.95 -1.21 7.55
CA ASN A 61 -6.78 -2.48 8.25
C ASN A 61 -7.83 -3.51 7.80
N PHE A 62 -9.06 -3.07 7.55
CA PHE A 62 -10.14 -3.90 7.01
C PHE A 62 -9.84 -4.42 5.60
N TYR A 63 -9.33 -3.56 4.70
CA TYR A 63 -8.94 -4.00 3.36
C TYR A 63 -7.74 -4.97 3.37
N LYS A 64 -6.83 -4.83 4.33
CA LYS A 64 -5.69 -5.74 4.51
C LYS A 64 -6.15 -7.13 4.97
N THR A 65 -7.10 -7.22 5.90
CA THR A 65 -7.49 -8.48 6.54
C THR A 65 -8.64 -9.21 5.85
N GLU A 66 -9.60 -8.51 5.22
CA GLU A 66 -10.88 -9.13 4.86
C GLU A 66 -11.15 -9.31 3.37
N LEU A 67 -10.52 -8.52 2.49
CA LEU A 67 -10.94 -8.45 1.08
C LEU A 67 -9.88 -8.87 0.06
N ASN A 68 -8.62 -9.02 0.46
CA ASN A 68 -7.49 -9.40 -0.42
C ASN A 68 -7.48 -8.63 -1.76
N LYS A 69 -7.97 -7.38 -1.76
CA LYS A 69 -8.01 -6.48 -2.92
C LYS A 69 -6.87 -5.49 -2.80
N GLU A 70 -5.67 -5.96 -3.14
CA GLU A 70 -4.41 -5.21 -3.06
C GLU A 70 -4.51 -3.83 -3.71
N GLU A 71 -5.10 -3.72 -4.90
CA GLU A 71 -5.27 -2.43 -5.60
C GLU A 71 -6.06 -1.41 -4.78
N MET A 72 -7.16 -1.82 -4.13
CA MET A 72 -7.95 -0.89 -3.32
C MET A 72 -7.17 -0.47 -2.08
N TYR A 73 -6.44 -1.40 -1.46
CA TYR A 73 -5.57 -1.10 -0.34
C TYR A 73 -4.51 -0.05 -0.71
N ILE A 74 -3.83 -0.19 -1.85
CA ILE A 74 -2.85 0.80 -2.34
C ILE A 74 -3.50 2.17 -2.57
N ARG A 75 -4.71 2.22 -3.15
CA ARG A 75 -5.44 3.49 -3.31
C ARG A 75 -5.71 4.19 -1.98
N TYR A 76 -6.10 3.44 -0.94
CA TYR A 76 -6.33 4.00 0.39
C TYR A 76 -5.04 4.40 1.11
N ILE A 77 -3.92 3.71 0.87
CA ILE A 77 -2.60 4.14 1.35
C ILE A 77 -2.30 5.54 0.81
N HIS A 78 -2.47 5.76 -0.50
CA HIS A 78 -2.25 7.06 -1.11
C HIS A 78 -3.19 8.15 -0.59
N LYS A 79 -4.47 7.83 -0.36
CA LYS A 79 -5.40 8.77 0.28
C LYS A 79 -4.98 9.13 1.71
N LEU A 80 -4.51 8.16 2.48
CA LEU A 80 -4.02 8.39 3.84
C LEU A 80 -2.75 9.24 3.83
N TYR A 81 -1.84 8.96 2.89
CA TYR A 81 -0.62 9.73 2.67
C TYR A 81 -0.94 11.21 2.40
N ASP A 82 -1.90 11.51 1.51
CA ASP A 82 -2.32 12.88 1.22
C ASP A 82 -2.94 13.58 2.44
N LEU A 83 -3.66 12.84 3.30
CA LEU A 83 -4.18 13.37 4.56
C LEU A 83 -3.06 13.71 5.55
N HIS A 84 -2.04 12.85 5.68
CA HIS A 84 -0.88 13.13 6.53
C HIS A 84 -0.08 14.33 6.01
N LEU A 85 0.09 14.47 4.69
CA LEU A 85 0.72 15.64 4.09
C LEU A 85 -0.04 16.93 4.39
N LYS A 86 -1.38 16.93 4.27
CA LYS A 86 -2.23 18.09 4.60
C LYS A 86 -2.13 18.48 6.07
N ALA A 87 -2.02 17.48 6.95
CA ALA A 87 -1.82 17.68 8.38
C ALA A 87 -0.37 18.03 8.77
N GLN A 88 0.55 18.17 7.80
CA GLN A 88 1.99 18.38 8.02
C GLN A 88 2.68 17.27 8.84
N ASN A 89 2.08 16.08 8.90
CA ASN A 89 2.61 14.91 9.59
C ASN A 89 3.50 14.10 8.63
N PHE A 90 4.66 14.65 8.26
CA PHE A 90 5.55 14.04 7.27
C PHE A 90 6.11 12.67 7.70
N THR A 91 6.31 12.46 9.00
CA THR A 91 6.79 11.19 9.56
C THR A 91 5.78 10.07 9.38
N GLU A 92 4.52 10.33 9.70
CA GLU A 92 3.41 9.39 9.49
C GLU A 92 3.13 9.18 8.00
N ALA A 93 3.30 10.22 7.17
CA ALA A 93 3.21 10.09 5.72
C ALA A 93 4.29 9.12 5.18
N ALA A 94 5.52 9.22 5.68
CA ALA A 94 6.61 8.31 5.35
C ALA A 94 6.28 6.85 5.76
N TYR A 95 5.81 6.62 7.00
CA TYR A 95 5.39 5.29 7.44
C TYR A 95 4.23 4.73 6.64
N THR A 96 3.28 5.58 6.23
CA THR A 96 2.15 5.19 5.39
C THR A 96 2.64 4.67 4.03
N LEU A 97 3.63 5.30 3.41
CA LEU A 97 4.22 4.80 2.15
C LEU A 97 5.04 3.52 2.34
N LEU A 98 5.65 3.30 3.51
CA LEU A 98 6.31 2.03 3.82
C LEU A 98 5.33 0.85 3.85
N LEU A 99 4.06 1.07 4.18
CA LEU A 99 3.03 0.02 4.04
C LEU A 99 2.79 -0.38 2.58
N TYR A 100 3.03 0.53 1.62
CA TYR A 100 2.99 0.17 0.19
C TYR A 100 4.28 -0.55 -0.22
N ASP A 101 5.43 -0.11 0.30
CA ASP A 101 6.72 -0.75 0.06
C ASP A 101 6.76 -2.23 0.47
N GLU A 102 6.10 -2.58 1.59
CA GLU A 102 5.98 -3.96 2.08
C GLU A 102 5.23 -4.90 1.12
N LEU A 103 4.41 -4.36 0.21
CA LEU A 103 3.69 -5.16 -0.79
C LEU A 103 4.51 -5.42 -2.05
N LEU A 104 5.54 -4.62 -2.28
CA LEU A 104 6.38 -4.72 -3.48
C LEU A 104 7.60 -5.58 -3.21
N GLU A 105 8.04 -6.31 -4.22
CA GLU A 105 9.29 -7.06 -4.18
C GLU A 105 10.36 -6.36 -5.02
N TRP A 106 11.63 -6.63 -4.74
CA TRP A 106 12.75 -6.17 -5.57
C TRP A 106 12.85 -7.04 -6.82
N SER A 107 11.87 -6.91 -7.71
CA SER A 107 11.72 -7.74 -8.90
C SER A 107 11.60 -6.89 -10.17
N ASP A 108 12.05 -7.43 -11.31
CA ASP A 108 11.87 -6.80 -12.62
C ASP A 108 10.47 -7.05 -13.20
N ARG A 109 9.50 -7.48 -12.38
CA ARG A 109 8.13 -7.73 -12.81
C ARG A 109 7.51 -6.45 -13.36
N PRO A 110 6.95 -6.47 -14.58
CA PRO A 110 6.31 -5.28 -15.14
C PRO A 110 5.01 -4.99 -14.39
N LEU A 111 4.91 -3.80 -13.81
CA LEU A 111 3.68 -3.27 -13.26
C LEU A 111 2.95 -2.46 -14.33
N ARG A 112 1.63 -2.63 -14.37
CA ARG A 112 0.75 -1.78 -15.16
C ARG A 112 0.76 -0.36 -14.61
N GLU A 113 0.32 0.56 -15.46
CA GLU A 113 -0.03 1.92 -15.03
C GLU A 113 -1.05 1.85 -13.90
N PHE A 114 -0.76 2.55 -12.80
CA PHE A 114 -1.62 2.55 -11.62
C PHE A 114 -1.53 3.88 -10.90
N LEU A 115 -2.68 4.51 -10.64
CA LEU A 115 -2.77 5.86 -10.10
C LEU A 115 -1.99 6.88 -10.96
N THR A 116 -0.95 7.49 -10.40
CA THR A 116 -0.05 8.45 -11.06
C THR A 116 1.24 7.80 -11.55
N TYR A 117 1.43 6.50 -11.31
CA TYR A 117 2.63 5.79 -11.73
C TYR A 117 2.52 5.31 -13.17
N PRO A 118 3.53 5.61 -14.02
CA PRO A 118 3.61 5.05 -15.35
C PRO A 118 3.85 3.54 -15.31
N MET A 119 3.81 2.91 -16.49
CA MET A 119 4.21 1.52 -16.66
C MET A 119 5.71 1.40 -16.34
N GLN A 120 6.04 0.63 -15.31
CA GLN A 120 7.40 0.53 -14.77
C GLN A 120 7.57 -0.83 -14.06
N THR A 121 8.80 -1.22 -13.75
CA THR A 121 9.02 -2.46 -12.98
C THR A 121 8.65 -2.29 -11.50
N GLU A 122 8.38 -3.39 -10.80
CA GLU A 122 8.22 -3.38 -9.34
C GLU A 122 9.45 -2.74 -8.68
N TRP A 123 10.65 -3.08 -9.15
CA TRP A 123 11.90 -2.48 -8.72
C TRP A 123 11.91 -0.95 -8.82
N GLN A 124 11.58 -0.39 -10.00
CA GLN A 124 11.53 1.07 -10.21
C GLN A 124 10.48 1.75 -9.33
N ARG A 125 9.33 1.09 -9.11
CA ARG A 125 8.29 1.63 -8.22
C ARG A 125 8.77 1.66 -6.78
N LYS A 126 9.40 0.57 -6.34
CA LYS A 126 9.93 0.43 -4.98
C LYS A 126 11.01 1.47 -4.69
N GLU A 127 11.93 1.65 -5.63
CA GLU A 127 12.96 2.68 -5.57
C GLU A 127 12.38 4.10 -5.42
N TYR A 128 11.40 4.46 -6.26
CA TYR A 128 10.74 5.76 -6.19
C TYR A 128 10.06 6.00 -4.84
N LEU A 129 9.39 4.97 -4.29
CA LEU A 129 8.75 5.05 -2.98
C LEU A 129 9.77 5.30 -1.88
N HIS A 130 10.85 4.54 -1.87
CA HIS A 130 11.94 4.68 -0.92
C HIS A 130 12.56 6.07 -0.93
N LEU A 131 12.84 6.64 -2.12
CA LEU A 131 13.34 8.00 -2.25
C LEU A 131 12.33 9.03 -1.71
N THR A 132 11.04 8.84 -1.99
CA THR A 132 9.96 9.70 -1.48
C THR A 132 9.86 9.62 0.05
N VAL A 133 9.99 8.43 0.62
CA VAL A 133 9.99 8.20 2.08
C VAL A 133 11.17 8.90 2.73
N ILE A 134 12.37 8.83 2.14
CA ILE A 134 13.56 9.54 2.66
C ILE A 134 13.33 11.06 2.66
N GLN A 135 12.78 11.62 1.58
CA GLN A 135 12.45 13.05 1.51
C GLN A 135 11.43 13.47 2.57
N ASN A 136 10.43 12.62 2.84
CA ASN A 136 9.45 12.87 3.89
C ASN A 136 10.05 12.77 5.29
N PHE A 137 10.96 11.82 5.55
CA PHE A 137 11.68 11.75 6.82
C PHE A 137 12.60 12.95 7.03
N ASP A 138 13.24 13.47 5.98
CA ASP A 138 14.04 14.69 6.05
C ASP A 138 13.17 15.90 6.44
N ARG A 139 12.02 16.08 5.78
CA ARG A 139 11.04 17.12 6.15
C ARG A 139 10.48 16.96 7.56
N GLY A 140 10.28 15.71 7.99
CA GLY A 140 9.83 15.35 9.34
C GLY A 140 10.92 15.40 10.41
N LYS A 141 12.18 15.71 10.05
CA LYS A 141 13.36 15.69 10.94
C LYS A 141 13.65 14.33 11.60
N CYS A 142 13.14 13.24 11.03
CA CYS A 142 13.38 11.87 11.50
C CYS A 142 14.56 11.22 10.76
N TRP A 143 15.74 11.82 10.91
CA TRP A 143 16.92 11.45 10.13
C TRP A 143 17.44 10.04 10.42
N GLU A 144 17.28 9.54 11.63
CA GLU A 144 17.72 8.18 11.99
C GLU A 144 17.03 7.12 11.11
N ASN A 145 15.71 7.24 10.95
CA ASN A 145 14.92 6.34 10.10
C ASN A 145 15.29 6.51 8.61
N GLY A 146 15.51 7.75 8.17
CA GLY A 146 15.97 8.06 6.82
C GLY A 146 17.33 7.40 6.52
N ILE A 147 18.30 7.51 7.42
CA ILE A 147 19.64 6.93 7.25
C ILE A 147 19.57 5.40 7.19
N ILE A 148 18.78 4.77 8.06
CA ILE A 148 18.58 3.31 8.05
C ILE A 148 18.02 2.87 6.70
N LEU A 149 17.02 3.59 6.18
CA LEU A 149 16.42 3.27 4.89
C LEU A 149 17.40 3.48 3.73
N CYS A 150 18.17 4.58 3.73
CA CYS A 150 19.24 4.82 2.76
C CYS A 150 20.25 3.68 2.70
N ARG A 151 20.68 3.15 3.86
CA ARG A 151 21.61 2.02 3.91
C ARG A 151 21.01 0.75 3.30
N LYS A 152 19.75 0.44 3.62
CA LYS A 152 19.05 -0.71 3.04
C LYS A 152 18.97 -0.62 1.52
N ILE A 153 18.66 0.55 0.98
CA ILE A 153 18.61 0.77 -0.48
C ILE A 153 19.99 0.61 -1.09
N ALA A 154 21.03 1.18 -0.48
CA ALA A 154 22.40 1.06 -0.95
C ALA A 154 22.85 -0.41 -1.04
N GLU A 155 22.53 -1.23 -0.03
CA GLU A 155 22.80 -2.68 -0.05
C GLU A 155 22.07 -3.39 -1.19
N GLN A 156 20.81 -3.02 -1.47
CA GLN A 156 20.06 -3.58 -2.61
C GLN A 156 20.66 -3.17 -3.94
N TYR A 157 21.12 -1.92 -4.06
CA TYR A 157 21.85 -1.43 -5.23
C TYR A 157 23.15 -2.19 -5.47
N GLU A 158 23.95 -2.42 -4.42
CA GLU A 158 25.19 -3.19 -4.51
C GLU A 158 24.92 -4.64 -4.94
N SER A 159 23.86 -5.25 -4.43
CA SER A 159 23.42 -6.59 -4.81
C SER A 159 22.92 -6.65 -6.26
N TYR A 160 22.15 -5.65 -6.70
CA TYR A 160 21.59 -5.61 -8.06
C TYR A 160 22.65 -5.33 -9.13
N TYR A 161 23.58 -4.42 -8.86
CA TYR A 161 24.66 -4.08 -9.79
C TYR A 161 25.88 -5.00 -9.71
N ASP A 162 25.88 -5.95 -8.77
CA ASP A 162 26.90 -6.95 -8.52
C ASP A 162 28.31 -6.53 -8.95
N TYR A 163 28.78 -5.42 -8.37
CA TYR A 163 30.13 -4.88 -8.60
C TYR A 163 31.22 -5.94 -8.35
N ARG A 164 30.90 -6.97 -7.54
CA ARG A 164 31.78 -8.08 -7.18
C ARG A 164 31.92 -9.11 -8.29
N ASN A 165 30.89 -9.35 -9.10
CA ASN A 165 30.98 -10.18 -10.30
C ASN A 165 31.52 -9.40 -11.50
N LEU A 166 31.21 -8.09 -11.62
CA LEU A 166 31.79 -7.22 -12.65
C LEU A 166 33.32 -7.02 -12.47
N SER A 167 33.79 -6.92 -11.22
CA SER A 167 35.22 -6.86 -10.91
C SER A 167 35.93 -8.19 -11.13
N LYS A 168 35.31 -9.33 -10.80
CA LYS A 168 35.85 -10.66 -11.12
C LYS A 168 35.94 -10.89 -12.62
N MET A 169 34.91 -10.54 -13.39
CA MET A 169 34.90 -10.69 -14.85
C MET A 169 36.00 -9.85 -15.51
N ARG A 170 36.23 -8.61 -15.04
CA ARG A 170 37.38 -7.79 -15.50
C ARG A 170 38.75 -8.37 -15.15
N ILE A 171 38.89 -9.09 -14.04
CA ILE A 171 40.14 -9.79 -13.70
C ILE A 171 40.36 -11.00 -14.63
N TYR A 172 39.30 -11.75 -14.96
CA TYR A 172 39.38 -12.85 -15.93
C TYR A 172 39.70 -12.36 -17.36
N ASP A 173 39.16 -11.23 -17.79
CA ASP A 173 39.48 -10.63 -19.09
C ASP A 173 40.93 -10.10 -19.14
N CYS A 174 41.44 -9.53 -18.04
CA CYS A 174 42.84 -9.11 -17.97
C CYS A 174 43.83 -10.29 -17.89
N ALA A 175 43.43 -11.41 -17.26
CA ALA A 175 44.26 -12.60 -17.12
C ALA A 175 44.26 -13.51 -18.37
N SER A 176 43.30 -13.34 -19.28
CA SER A 176 43.21 -14.10 -20.55
C SER A 176 43.85 -13.38 -21.74
N LEU A 177 44.24 -12.11 -21.56
CA LEU A 177 44.94 -11.27 -22.54
C LEU A 177 46.45 -11.09 -22.24
N GLY A 178 47.00 -11.82 -21.26
CA GLY A 178 48.43 -11.90 -20.96
C GLY A 178 48.98 -13.31 -21.18
#